data_AF-A0A8S3GSQ7-F1
#
_entry.id   AF-A0A8S3GSQ7-F1
#
_cell.length_a   1.000
_cell.length_b   1.000
_cell.length_c   1.000
_cell.angle_alpha   90.00
_cell.angle_beta   90.00
_cell.angle_gamma   90.00
#
_symmetry.space_group_name_H-M   'P 1'
#
loop_
_entity.id
_entity.type
_entity.pdbx_description
1 polymer ?
#
loop_
_entity_poly.entity_id
_entity_poly.type
_entity_poly.pdbx_seq_one_letter_code
_entity_poly.pdbx_strand_id
1 'polypeptide(L)'
;MEACAETKSKPSFLLDKNLESVLRQIQKKFPAVDKSQFQALTSIKTDIIKSLAIYYFTFVDLLEFRDHVTDLLTTIDACQVHFDIALNYDLTKAYLDLISIYISLMILLSRVDDRKIVLGLYNIATDLIHGHGDASFPRLGQMIIDYEQPLRKLHDEFVPHVRSIGDAIQSLSPVYDRRTCKVSDWRAKNLLSLLATSQTVHLMDTSEILPCEYLSQETIERWIIYTMIVCPQQLIMNSKCMQLFEKALSSSFVHVLYRDELLLTHQYLHQNLDIYKSYRQLKLTELLNDTFKRAITEQPLYRRE
;
A
#
# COMPACT_ATOMS: atom_id res chain seq x y z
N MET A 1 -5.23 -1.99 -13.76
CA MET A 1 -4.28 -3.13 -13.73
C MET A 1 -4.80 -4.25 -14.62
N GLU A 2 -6.01 -4.76 -14.37
CA GLU A 2 -6.66 -5.81 -15.17
C GLU A 2 -6.74 -5.50 -16.68
N ALA A 3 -7.17 -4.29 -17.05
CA ALA A 3 -7.24 -3.89 -18.47
C ALA A 3 -5.87 -3.83 -19.17
N CYS A 4 -4.77 -3.67 -18.41
CA CYS A 4 -3.40 -3.74 -18.92
C CYS A 4 -2.80 -5.14 -18.81
N ALA A 5 -3.47 -6.11 -18.18
CA ALA A 5 -3.01 -7.49 -18.06
C ALA A 5 -3.65 -8.38 -19.14
N GLU A 6 -4.92 -8.14 -19.47
CA GLU A 6 -5.63 -8.93 -20.46
C GLU A 6 -5.28 -8.55 -21.91
N THR A 7 -4.84 -9.53 -22.69
CA THR A 7 -4.46 -9.35 -24.11
C THR A 7 -5.62 -8.83 -24.97
N LYS A 8 -6.87 -9.04 -24.55
CA LYS A 8 -8.08 -8.60 -25.28
C LYS A 8 -8.44 -7.13 -25.02
N SER A 9 -8.06 -6.56 -23.88
CA SER A 9 -8.35 -5.17 -23.51
C SER A 9 -7.20 -4.21 -23.83
N LYS A 10 -6.00 -4.73 -24.12
CA LYS A 10 -4.86 -3.92 -24.56
C LYS A 10 -5.15 -3.28 -25.92
N PRO A 11 -4.88 -1.97 -26.08
CA PRO A 11 -4.91 -1.32 -27.40
C PRO A 11 -4.05 -2.08 -28.43
N SER A 12 -4.58 -2.26 -29.65
CA SER A 12 -3.97 -3.11 -30.68
C SER A 12 -2.54 -2.69 -31.06
N PHE A 13 -2.22 -1.40 -31.00
CA PHE A 13 -0.89 -0.88 -31.29
C PHE A 13 0.17 -1.29 -30.24
N LEU A 14 -0.22 -1.70 -29.02
CA LEU A 14 0.71 -2.27 -28.05
C LEU A 14 1.11 -3.72 -28.39
N LEU A 15 0.33 -4.36 -29.27
CA LEU A 15 0.54 -5.74 -29.73
C LEU A 15 1.11 -5.80 -31.16
N ASP A 16 1.27 -4.65 -31.82
CA ASP A 16 1.75 -4.57 -33.19
C ASP A 16 3.26 -4.87 -33.26
N LYS A 17 3.61 -5.94 -33.98
CA LYS A 17 5.00 -6.37 -34.19
C LYS A 17 5.85 -5.29 -34.88
N ASN A 18 5.25 -4.43 -35.69
CA ASN A 18 5.97 -3.34 -36.36
C ASN A 18 6.41 -2.25 -35.37
N LEU A 19 5.71 -2.12 -34.23
CA LEU A 19 5.99 -1.12 -33.20
C LEU A 19 6.85 -1.69 -32.07
N GLU A 20 7.07 -3.00 -32.01
CA GLU A 20 7.76 -3.66 -30.91
C GLU A 20 9.15 -3.08 -30.62
N SER A 21 9.92 -2.73 -31.67
CA SER A 21 11.24 -2.08 -31.51
C SER A 21 11.14 -0.71 -30.84
N VAL A 22 10.14 0.08 -31.22
CA VAL A 22 9.83 1.40 -30.66
C VAL A 22 9.40 1.26 -29.20
N LEU A 23 8.50 0.32 -28.88
CA LEU A 23 8.04 0.08 -27.51
C LEU A 23 9.19 -0.32 -26.57
N ARG A 24 10.07 -1.22 -27.02
CA ARG A 24 11.26 -1.62 -26.27
C ARG A 24 12.21 -0.43 -26.02
N GLN A 25 12.35 0.44 -27.00
CA GLN A 25 13.18 1.64 -26.85
C GLN A 25 12.58 2.62 -25.84
N ILE A 26 11.26 2.85 -25.87
CA ILE A 26 10.54 3.67 -24.89
C ILE A 26 10.76 3.10 -23.49
N GLN A 27 10.52 1.79 -23.29
CA GLN A 27 10.70 1.12 -22.00
C GLN A 27 12.13 1.32 -21.44
N LYS A 28 13.15 1.17 -22.29
CA LYS A 28 14.56 1.23 -21.88
C LYS A 28 15.05 2.66 -21.60
N LYS A 29 14.58 3.65 -22.37
CA LYS A 29 15.03 5.04 -22.26
C LYS A 29 14.10 5.91 -21.40
N PHE A 30 13.00 5.36 -20.89
CA PHE A 30 12.05 6.12 -20.07
C PHE A 30 12.74 6.77 -18.86
N PRO A 31 12.46 8.06 -18.56
CA PRO A 31 11.56 9.00 -19.24
C PRO A 31 12.24 9.81 -20.35
N ALA A 32 13.57 9.70 -20.49
CA ALA A 32 14.38 10.42 -21.47
C ALA A 32 14.29 9.81 -22.89
N VAL A 33 13.10 9.90 -23.50
CA VAL A 33 12.88 9.35 -24.85
C VAL A 33 13.25 10.36 -25.94
N ASP A 34 14.16 9.97 -26.84
CA ASP A 34 14.67 10.80 -27.94
C ASP A 34 13.65 10.91 -29.10
N LYS A 35 13.21 12.14 -29.37
CA LYS A 35 12.10 12.48 -30.28
C LYS A 35 12.35 12.15 -31.75
N SER A 36 13.61 12.03 -32.15
CA SER A 36 14.02 11.94 -33.56
C SER A 36 13.73 10.59 -34.24
N GLN A 37 13.34 9.55 -33.49
CA GLN A 37 13.31 8.16 -33.98
C GLN A 37 11.90 7.56 -34.14
N PHE A 38 10.83 8.37 -34.05
CA PHE A 38 9.46 7.85 -33.97
C PHE A 38 8.54 8.21 -35.14
N GLN A 39 9.08 8.34 -36.36
CA GLN A 39 8.27 8.53 -37.57
C GLN A 39 7.21 7.42 -37.77
N ALA A 40 7.49 6.20 -37.30
CA ALA A 40 6.55 5.09 -37.35
C ALA A 40 5.25 5.35 -36.55
N LEU A 41 5.28 6.26 -35.56
CA LEU A 41 4.10 6.61 -34.77
C LEU A 41 3.27 7.75 -35.41
N THR A 42 3.79 8.43 -36.44
CA THR A 42 3.16 9.62 -37.01
C THR A 42 1.78 9.33 -37.61
N SER A 43 1.58 8.16 -38.21
CA SER A 43 0.30 7.76 -38.82
C SER A 43 -0.78 7.39 -37.80
N ILE A 44 -0.39 7.01 -36.57
CA ILE A 44 -1.30 6.51 -35.52
C ILE A 44 -1.37 7.43 -34.28
N LYS A 45 -0.67 8.57 -34.29
CA LYS A 45 -0.55 9.48 -33.14
C LYS A 45 -1.89 9.93 -32.55
N THR A 46 -2.90 10.19 -33.38
CA THR A 46 -4.23 10.59 -32.93
C THR A 46 -4.95 9.47 -32.18
N ASP A 47 -4.75 8.23 -32.61
CA ASP A 47 -5.40 7.06 -32.02
C ASP A 47 -4.71 6.67 -30.71
N ILE A 48 -3.39 6.85 -30.64
CA ILE A 48 -2.62 6.70 -29.39
C ILE A 48 -3.15 7.66 -28.33
N ILE A 49 -3.26 8.96 -28.62
CA ILE A 49 -3.78 9.94 -27.65
C ILE A 49 -5.18 9.54 -27.18
N LYS A 50 -6.10 9.27 -28.12
CA LYS A 50 -7.49 8.91 -27.76
C LYS A 50 -7.56 7.66 -26.89
N SER A 51 -6.74 6.66 -27.18
CA SER A 51 -6.78 5.37 -26.48
C SER A 51 -6.04 5.38 -25.13
N LEU A 52 -4.98 6.18 -25.01
CA LEU A 52 -4.13 6.21 -23.81
C LEU A 52 -4.43 7.37 -22.86
N ALA A 53 -5.21 8.39 -23.27
CA ALA A 53 -5.51 9.56 -22.45
C ALA A 53 -6.03 9.19 -21.06
N ILE A 54 -7.02 8.30 -20.97
CA ILE A 54 -7.60 7.92 -19.67
C ILE A 54 -6.56 7.29 -18.74
N TYR A 55 -5.69 6.43 -19.27
CA TYR A 55 -4.62 5.81 -18.49
C TYR A 55 -3.57 6.84 -18.08
N TYR A 56 -3.16 7.70 -19.00
CA TYR A 56 -2.18 8.76 -18.75
C TYR A 56 -2.66 9.69 -17.63
N PHE A 57 -3.87 10.24 -17.75
CA PHE A 57 -4.41 11.16 -16.75
C PHE A 57 -4.70 10.48 -15.42
N THR A 58 -5.04 9.18 -15.39
CA THR A 58 -5.10 8.43 -14.12
C THR A 58 -3.77 8.44 -13.37
N PHE A 59 -2.64 8.33 -14.07
CA PHE A 59 -1.32 8.44 -13.45
C PHE A 59 -0.97 9.88 -13.05
N VAL A 60 -1.47 10.88 -13.78
CA VAL A 60 -1.36 12.30 -13.38
C VAL A 60 -2.15 12.54 -12.09
N ASP A 61 -3.38 12.05 -11.99
CA ASP A 61 -4.18 12.13 -10.77
C ASP A 61 -3.49 11.44 -9.59
N LEU A 62 -2.80 10.31 -9.85
CA LEU A 62 -2.00 9.62 -8.83
C LEU A 62 -0.79 10.45 -8.36
N LEU A 63 -0.14 11.16 -9.28
CA LEU A 63 0.95 12.09 -8.97
C LEU A 63 0.44 13.24 -8.09
N GLU A 64 -0.70 13.83 -8.44
CA GLU A 64 -1.32 14.89 -7.64
C GLU A 64 -1.77 14.38 -6.28
N PHE A 65 -2.42 13.21 -6.21
CA PHE A 65 -2.78 12.57 -4.95
C PHE A 65 -1.57 12.41 -4.03
N ARG A 66 -0.45 11.90 -4.56
CA ARG A 66 0.80 11.75 -3.80
C ARG A 66 1.30 13.08 -3.24
N ASP A 67 1.28 14.14 -4.06
CA ASP A 67 1.72 15.48 -3.63
C ASP A 67 0.86 15.97 -2.46
N HIS A 68 -0.47 15.88 -2.58
CA HIS A 68 -1.39 16.28 -1.50
C HIS A 68 -1.22 15.45 -0.23
N VAL A 69 -1.00 14.13 -0.34
CA VAL A 69 -0.74 13.27 0.83
C VAL A 69 0.56 13.67 1.51
N THR A 70 1.64 13.84 0.75
CA THR A 70 2.94 14.22 1.30
C THR A 70 2.88 15.57 2.02
N ASP A 71 2.20 16.57 1.44
CA ASP A 71 2.02 17.88 2.04
C ASP A 71 1.18 17.80 3.34
N LEU A 72 0.12 16.99 3.33
CA LEU A 72 -0.71 16.78 4.52
C LEU A 72 0.06 16.07 5.65
N LEU A 73 0.80 14.99 5.34
CA LEU A 73 1.60 14.27 6.33
C LEU A 73 2.69 15.17 6.94
N THR A 74 3.31 16.01 6.11
CA THR A 74 4.28 17.02 6.57
C THR A 74 3.63 18.03 7.52
N THR A 75 2.41 18.48 7.20
CA THR A 75 1.65 19.40 8.05
C THR A 75 1.28 18.75 9.39
N ILE A 76 0.83 17.50 9.37
CA ILE A 76 0.50 16.73 10.58
C ILE A 76 1.72 16.63 11.52
N ASP A 77 2.89 16.32 10.96
CA ASP A 77 4.13 16.25 11.75
C ASP A 77 4.54 17.60 12.33
N ALA A 78 4.42 18.67 11.54
CA ALA A 78 4.71 20.03 12.00
C ALA A 78 3.77 20.45 13.14
N CYS A 79 2.52 20.02 13.09
CA CYS A 79 1.53 20.23 14.16
C CYS A 79 1.71 19.32 15.37
N GLN A 80 2.58 18.30 15.31
CA GLN A 80 2.78 17.32 16.38
C GLN A 80 1.46 16.71 16.87
N VAL A 81 0.60 16.33 15.92
CA VAL A 81 -0.73 15.79 16.23
C VAL A 81 -0.62 14.55 17.10
N HIS A 82 -1.38 14.53 18.20
CA HIS A 82 -1.49 13.35 19.05
C HIS A 82 -2.49 12.36 18.45
N PHE A 83 -2.08 11.11 18.27
CA PHE A 83 -2.93 10.03 17.76
C PHE A 83 -3.20 8.98 18.82
N ASP A 84 -4.47 8.73 19.11
CA ASP A 84 -4.93 7.64 19.95
C ASP A 84 -6.30 7.15 19.47
N ILE A 85 -6.37 5.91 19.00
CA ILE A 85 -7.60 5.31 18.46
C ILE A 85 -8.76 5.29 19.47
N ALA A 86 -8.46 5.27 20.78
CA ALA A 86 -9.46 5.28 21.84
C ALA A 86 -9.95 6.69 22.18
N LEU A 87 -9.19 7.74 21.88
CA LEU A 87 -9.52 9.13 22.24
C LEU A 87 -10.02 9.93 21.04
N ASN A 88 -9.26 9.95 19.96
CA ASN A 88 -9.58 10.68 18.74
C ASN A 88 -9.71 9.71 17.56
N TYR A 89 -10.67 8.80 17.71
CA TYR A 89 -10.93 7.68 16.79
C TYR A 89 -10.96 8.11 15.33
N ASP A 90 -11.79 9.07 14.95
CA ASP A 90 -11.97 9.45 13.54
C ASP A 90 -10.69 10.01 12.93
N LEU A 91 -9.93 10.80 13.70
CA LEU A 91 -8.68 11.38 13.26
C LEU A 91 -7.59 10.30 13.08
N THR A 92 -7.43 9.45 14.09
CA THR A 92 -6.44 8.36 14.05
C THR A 92 -6.77 7.34 12.95
N LYS A 93 -8.05 6.98 12.82
CA LYS A 93 -8.53 6.10 11.75
C LYS A 93 -8.28 6.70 10.37
N ALA A 94 -8.69 7.96 10.14
CA ALA A 94 -8.50 8.61 8.84
C ALA A 94 -7.02 8.73 8.47
N TYR A 95 -6.15 9.02 9.44
CA TYR A 95 -4.71 9.06 9.25
C TYR A 95 -4.13 7.69 8.84
N LEU A 96 -4.46 6.64 9.57
CA LEU A 96 -3.99 5.28 9.28
C LEU A 96 -4.57 4.74 7.95
N ASP A 97 -5.83 5.05 7.65
CA ASP A 97 -6.44 4.71 6.37
C ASP A 97 -5.75 5.42 5.21
N LEU A 98 -5.48 6.72 5.32
CA LEU A 98 -4.79 7.49 4.27
C LEU A 98 -3.41 6.90 3.98
N ILE A 99 -2.62 6.64 5.02
CA ILE A 99 -1.29 6.05 4.89
C ILE A 99 -1.37 4.65 4.27
N SER A 100 -2.30 3.82 4.74
CA SER A 100 -2.50 2.47 4.19
C SER A 100 -2.89 2.51 2.72
N ILE A 101 -3.79 3.42 2.33
CA ILE A 101 -4.21 3.61 0.93
C ILE A 101 -3.03 4.08 0.09
N TYR A 102 -2.27 5.06 0.58
CA TYR A 102 -1.10 5.59 -0.12
C TYR A 102 -0.04 4.51 -0.38
N ILE A 103 0.33 3.74 0.65
CA ILE A 103 1.28 2.62 0.52
C ILE A 103 0.75 1.57 -0.48
N SER A 104 -0.53 1.21 -0.38
CA SER A 104 -1.15 0.23 -1.29
C SER A 104 -1.10 0.71 -2.74
N LEU A 105 -1.46 1.97 -2.98
CA LEU A 105 -1.46 2.58 -4.31
C LEU A 105 -0.05 2.61 -4.92
N MET A 106 0.98 2.96 -4.13
CA MET A 106 2.36 2.99 -4.63
C MET A 106 2.91 1.59 -4.90
N ILE A 107 2.52 0.57 -4.12
CA ILE A 107 2.86 -0.83 -4.43
C ILE A 107 2.12 -1.29 -5.68
N LEU A 108 0.82 -1.01 -5.81
CA LEU A 108 0.02 -1.35 -6.98
C LEU A 108 0.54 -0.69 -8.26
N LEU A 109 0.99 0.57 -8.18
CA LEU A 109 1.64 1.30 -9.26
C LEU A 109 2.83 0.50 -9.83
N SER A 110 3.68 -0.04 -8.95
CA SER A 110 4.86 -0.81 -9.36
C SER A 110 4.54 -2.11 -10.10
N ARG A 111 3.33 -2.67 -9.91
CA ARG A 111 2.83 -3.89 -10.55
C ARG A 111 2.25 -3.67 -11.95
N VAL A 112 2.12 -2.43 -12.40
CA VAL A 112 1.67 -2.15 -13.76
C VAL A 112 2.86 -2.25 -14.72
N ASP A 113 3.03 -3.40 -15.39
CA ASP A 113 4.19 -3.69 -16.24
C ASP A 113 4.41 -2.66 -17.35
N ASP A 114 3.36 -2.36 -18.13
CA ASP A 114 3.43 -1.51 -19.31
C ASP A 114 3.36 0.00 -19.00
N ARG A 115 3.43 0.41 -17.72
CA ARG A 115 3.24 1.83 -17.30
C ARG A 115 4.17 2.81 -18.02
N LYS A 116 5.45 2.46 -18.19
CA LYS A 116 6.44 3.31 -18.87
C LYS A 116 6.14 3.45 -20.36
N ILE A 117 5.73 2.35 -21.01
CA ILE A 117 5.33 2.34 -22.42
C ILE A 117 4.09 3.21 -22.62
N VAL A 118 3.04 3.02 -21.81
CA VAL A 118 1.79 3.78 -21.90
C VAL A 118 2.05 5.27 -21.76
N LEU A 119 2.80 5.66 -20.73
CA LEU A 119 3.11 7.06 -20.45
C LEU A 119 4.04 7.67 -21.51
N GLY A 120 5.07 6.95 -21.90
CA GLY A 120 6.02 7.40 -22.92
C GLY A 120 5.37 7.57 -24.29
N LEU A 121 4.55 6.61 -24.73
CA LEU A 121 3.82 6.69 -25.99
C LEU A 121 2.86 7.89 -26.02
N TYR A 122 2.09 8.09 -24.94
CA TYR A 122 1.16 9.21 -24.86
C TYR A 122 1.90 10.55 -24.98
N ASN A 123 3.02 10.70 -24.26
CA ASN A 123 3.81 11.92 -24.30
C ASN A 123 4.44 12.17 -25.68
N ILE A 124 4.97 11.14 -26.34
CA ILE A 124 5.53 11.24 -27.70
C ILE A 124 4.42 11.61 -28.70
N ALA A 125 3.25 10.97 -28.62
CA ALA A 125 2.14 11.28 -29.51
C ALA A 125 1.63 12.71 -29.32
N THR A 126 1.59 13.19 -28.07
CA THR A 126 1.27 14.59 -27.72
C THR A 126 2.27 15.55 -28.35
N ASP A 127 3.57 15.26 -28.24
CA ASP A 127 4.64 16.05 -28.84
C ASP A 127 4.54 16.09 -30.39
N LEU A 128 4.22 14.96 -31.03
CA LEU A 128 4.02 14.88 -32.49
C LEU A 128 2.78 15.63 -33.01
N ILE A 129 1.83 15.98 -32.12
CA ILE A 129 0.62 16.72 -32.49
C ILE A 129 0.76 18.21 -32.14
N HIS A 130 1.22 18.51 -30.93
CA HIS A 130 1.24 19.87 -30.39
C HIS A 130 2.62 20.55 -30.48
N GLY A 131 3.68 19.82 -30.84
CA GLY A 131 5.06 20.32 -30.90
C GLY A 131 5.76 20.38 -29.53
N HIS A 132 5.08 20.00 -28.45
CA HIS A 132 5.64 19.83 -27.12
C HIS A 132 4.97 18.65 -26.40
N GLY A 133 5.70 18.01 -25.48
CA GLY A 133 5.13 16.99 -24.60
C GLY A 133 4.17 17.57 -23.57
N ASP A 134 3.55 16.69 -22.79
CA ASP A 134 2.66 17.09 -21.69
C ASP A 134 3.47 17.69 -20.52
N ALA A 135 2.92 18.73 -19.89
CA ALA A 135 3.61 19.48 -18.83
C ALA A 135 3.87 18.65 -17.57
N SER A 136 3.02 17.66 -17.28
CA SER A 136 3.15 16.79 -16.11
C SER A 136 4.15 15.65 -16.35
N PHE A 137 4.51 15.35 -17.61
CA PHE A 137 5.35 14.21 -17.95
C PHE A 137 6.72 14.16 -17.25
N PRO A 138 7.47 15.27 -17.08
CA PRO A 138 8.76 15.21 -16.40
C PRO A 138 8.66 14.75 -14.94
N ARG A 139 7.69 15.30 -14.19
CA ARG A 139 7.44 14.93 -12.79
C ARG A 139 6.86 13.52 -12.69
N LEU A 140 5.93 13.19 -13.59
CA LEU A 140 5.32 11.87 -13.65
C LEU A 140 6.37 10.79 -13.98
N GLY A 141 7.21 11.03 -14.97
CA GLY A 141 8.28 10.14 -15.37
C GLY A 141 9.26 9.87 -14.23
N GLN A 142 9.62 10.91 -13.46
CA GLN A 142 10.45 10.75 -12.27
C GLN A 142 9.76 9.91 -11.20
N MET A 143 8.47 10.14 -10.93
CA MET A 143 7.69 9.30 -10.00
C MET A 143 7.74 7.83 -10.40
N ILE A 144 7.53 7.51 -11.68
CA ILE A 144 7.53 6.12 -12.14
C ILE A 144 8.89 5.43 -11.95
N ILE A 145 10.00 6.16 -12.10
CA ILE A 145 11.35 5.62 -11.81
C ILE A 145 11.52 5.42 -10.31
N ASP A 146 11.19 6.42 -9.50
CA ASP A 146 11.37 6.40 -8.05
C ASP A 146 10.66 5.20 -7.41
N TYR A 147 9.46 4.85 -7.89
CA TYR A 147 8.69 3.70 -7.40
C TYR A 147 8.89 2.40 -8.19
N GLU A 148 10.00 2.25 -8.94
CA GLU A 148 10.41 0.92 -9.42
C GLU A 148 10.72 -0.03 -8.27
N GLN A 149 11.31 0.50 -7.20
CA GLN A 149 11.49 -0.17 -5.91
C GLN A 149 10.61 0.52 -4.86
N PRO A 150 9.29 0.26 -4.87
CA PRO A 150 8.33 1.07 -4.10
C PRO A 150 8.65 1.05 -2.60
N LEU A 151 9.08 -0.09 -2.05
CA LEU A 151 9.38 -0.19 -0.62
C LEU A 151 10.55 0.70 -0.20
N ARG A 152 11.61 0.77 -1.03
CA ARG A 152 12.76 1.64 -0.75
C ARG A 152 12.36 3.11 -0.78
N LYS A 153 11.61 3.52 -1.80
CA LYS A 153 11.13 4.90 -1.91
C LYS A 153 10.21 5.28 -0.75
N LEU A 154 9.29 4.40 -0.38
CA LEU A 154 8.39 4.58 0.76
C LEU A 154 9.18 4.67 2.08
N HIS A 155 10.25 3.89 2.27
CA HIS A 155 11.10 4.03 3.48
C HIS A 155 11.62 5.45 3.63
N ASP A 156 12.19 5.99 2.55
CA ASP A 156 12.80 7.32 2.55
C ASP A 156 11.75 8.41 2.79
N GLU A 157 10.58 8.30 2.18
CA GLU A 157 9.47 9.26 2.35
C GLU A 157 8.89 9.25 3.75
N PHE A 158 8.84 8.08 4.41
CA PHE A 158 8.21 7.93 5.72
C PHE A 158 9.13 8.18 6.91
N VAL A 159 10.43 8.42 6.68
CA VAL A 159 11.39 8.79 7.74
C VAL A 159 10.91 9.94 8.66
N PRO A 160 10.42 11.09 8.15
CA PRO A 160 9.95 12.18 9.02
C PRO A 160 8.72 11.78 9.87
N HIS A 161 7.87 10.91 9.33
CA HIS A 161 6.57 10.53 9.91
C HIS A 161 6.66 9.44 11.00
N VAL A 162 7.87 8.92 11.27
CA VAL A 162 8.12 7.77 12.16
C VAL A 162 7.48 7.96 13.54
N ARG A 163 7.52 9.15 14.13
CA ARG A 163 6.96 9.40 15.47
C ARG A 163 5.43 9.27 15.47
N SER A 164 4.77 10.07 14.63
CA SER A 164 3.31 10.14 14.49
C SER A 164 2.71 8.75 14.19
N ILE A 165 3.37 7.98 13.33
CA ILE A 165 2.99 6.59 13.00
C ILE A 165 3.17 5.67 14.22
N GLY A 166 4.30 5.78 14.91
CA GLY A 166 4.55 4.99 16.11
C GLY A 166 3.47 5.19 17.17
N ASP A 167 3.08 6.44 17.43
CA ASP A 167 2.05 6.77 18.42
C ASP A 167 0.68 6.21 18.01
N ALA A 168 0.29 6.42 16.75
CA ALA A 168 -0.96 5.89 16.19
C ALA A 168 -1.02 4.35 16.29
N ILE A 169 0.05 3.64 15.92
CA ILE A 169 0.09 2.17 15.94
C ILE A 169 0.09 1.62 17.36
N GLN A 170 0.81 2.23 18.29
CA GLN A 170 0.80 1.80 19.69
C GLN A 170 -0.59 1.88 20.33
N SER A 171 -1.37 2.89 19.95
CA SER A 171 -2.74 3.07 20.44
C SER A 171 -3.68 1.91 20.04
N LEU A 172 -3.34 1.17 18.97
CA LEU A 172 -4.13 0.02 18.50
C LEU A 172 -4.03 -1.20 19.42
N SER A 173 -2.96 -1.34 20.22
CA SER A 173 -2.73 -2.54 21.04
C SER A 173 -3.90 -2.97 21.92
N PRO A 174 -4.49 -2.12 22.79
CA PRO A 174 -5.61 -2.55 23.64
C PRO A 174 -6.79 -3.09 22.82
N VAL A 175 -7.07 -2.47 21.66
CA VAL A 175 -8.15 -2.89 20.76
C VAL A 175 -7.78 -4.20 20.06
N TYR A 176 -6.57 -4.30 19.53
CA TYR A 176 -6.10 -5.45 18.78
C TYR A 176 -5.94 -6.70 19.65
N ASP A 177 -5.38 -6.55 20.86
CA ASP A 177 -5.18 -7.64 21.81
C ASP A 177 -6.49 -8.25 22.28
N ARG A 178 -7.50 -7.41 22.50
CA ARG A 178 -8.85 -7.88 22.84
C ARG A 178 -9.50 -8.66 21.70
N ARG A 179 -9.28 -8.27 20.45
CA ARG A 179 -9.89 -8.93 19.27
C ARG A 179 -9.22 -10.22 18.85
N THR A 180 -7.99 -10.43 19.26
CA THR A 180 -7.16 -11.58 18.85
C THR A 180 -7.02 -12.63 19.97
N CYS A 181 -7.89 -12.57 21.00
CA CYS A 181 -7.90 -13.57 22.05
C CYS A 181 -8.56 -14.88 21.60
N LYS A 182 -8.24 -15.99 22.28
CA LYS A 182 -8.67 -17.32 21.85
C LYS A 182 -10.18 -17.48 21.95
N VAL A 183 -10.74 -18.36 21.12
CA VAL A 183 -12.18 -18.69 21.19
C VAL A 183 -12.55 -19.24 22.58
N SER A 184 -11.63 -19.96 23.25
CA SER A 184 -11.79 -20.34 24.66
C SER A 184 -12.02 -19.15 25.60
N ASP A 185 -11.32 -18.04 25.35
CA ASP A 185 -11.42 -16.82 26.16
C ASP A 185 -12.74 -16.09 25.85
N TRP A 186 -13.19 -16.11 24.60
CA TRP A 186 -14.53 -15.60 24.23
C TRP A 186 -15.64 -16.39 24.91
N ARG A 187 -15.54 -17.73 24.92
CA ARG A 187 -16.48 -18.61 25.62
C ARG A 187 -16.46 -18.34 27.13
N ALA A 188 -15.29 -18.21 27.73
CA ALA A 188 -15.16 -17.90 29.16
C ALA A 188 -15.76 -16.54 29.54
N LYS A 189 -15.71 -15.55 28.63
CA LYS A 189 -16.30 -14.22 28.82
C LYS A 189 -17.78 -14.14 28.47
N ASN A 190 -18.40 -15.23 27.97
CA ASN A 190 -19.75 -15.20 27.40
C ASN A 190 -19.93 -14.06 26.39
N LEU A 191 -18.93 -13.84 25.52
CA LEU A 191 -18.93 -12.76 24.55
C LEU A 191 -20.21 -12.80 23.70
N LEU A 192 -20.90 -11.65 23.57
CA LEU A 192 -22.20 -11.50 22.88
C LEU A 192 -23.39 -12.25 23.50
N SER A 193 -23.23 -12.87 24.68
CA SER A 193 -24.36 -13.51 25.36
C SER A 193 -25.27 -12.48 26.01
N LEU A 194 -26.47 -12.31 25.45
CA LEU A 194 -27.53 -11.48 26.04
C LEU A 194 -28.16 -12.12 27.28
N LEU A 195 -27.93 -13.42 27.52
CA LEU A 195 -28.59 -14.18 28.59
C LEU A 195 -27.65 -14.52 29.75
N ALA A 196 -26.34 -14.29 29.60
CA ALA A 196 -25.35 -14.58 30.64
C ALA A 196 -25.62 -13.80 31.93
N THR A 197 -26.18 -12.59 31.81
CA THR A 197 -26.57 -11.74 32.94
C THR A 197 -27.99 -11.25 32.73
N SER A 198 -28.97 -12.06 33.13
CA SER A 198 -30.41 -11.76 32.98
C SER A 198 -30.86 -10.44 33.62
N GLN A 199 -30.07 -9.90 34.56
CA GLN A 199 -30.35 -8.64 35.26
C GLN A 199 -29.94 -7.38 34.47
N THR A 200 -29.09 -7.51 33.45
CA THR A 200 -28.53 -6.36 32.71
C THR A 200 -29.05 -6.25 31.27
N VAL A 201 -29.97 -7.13 30.84
CA VAL A 201 -30.52 -7.17 29.47
C VAL A 201 -31.22 -5.86 29.07
N HIS A 202 -31.74 -5.13 30.06
CA HIS A 202 -32.40 -3.83 29.86
C HIS A 202 -31.43 -2.64 29.84
N LEU A 203 -30.15 -2.86 30.14
CA LEU A 203 -29.12 -1.82 30.13
C LEU A 203 -28.49 -1.75 28.73
N MET A 204 -28.32 -0.54 28.21
CA MET A 204 -27.48 -0.35 27.02
C MET A 204 -26.02 -0.64 27.39
N ASP A 205 -25.36 -1.47 26.59
CA ASP A 205 -23.92 -1.71 26.73
C ASP A 205 -23.16 -0.48 26.21
N THR A 206 -22.87 0.45 27.11
CA THR A 206 -22.16 1.69 26.77
C THR A 206 -20.67 1.48 26.91
N SER A 207 -20.02 1.02 25.84
CA SER A 207 -18.56 1.11 25.73
C SER A 207 -18.17 2.58 25.48
N GLU A 208 -17.26 3.11 26.30
CA GLU A 208 -16.68 4.46 26.10
C GLU A 208 -15.91 4.57 24.77
N ILE A 209 -15.56 3.42 24.17
CA ILE A 209 -14.85 3.29 22.88
C ILE A 209 -15.69 2.49 21.87
N LEU A 210 -16.98 2.81 21.76
CA LEU A 210 -17.91 2.13 20.86
C LEU A 210 -17.39 1.97 19.41
N PRO A 211 -16.73 2.97 18.79
CA PRO A 211 -16.19 2.81 17.44
C PRO A 211 -15.13 1.72 17.30
N CYS A 212 -14.34 1.52 18.35
CA CYS A 212 -13.34 0.46 18.41
C CYS A 212 -13.96 -0.93 18.52
N GLU A 213 -15.25 -1.08 18.85
CA GLU A 213 -15.98 -2.36 18.96
C GLU A 213 -16.42 -2.95 17.62
N TYR A 214 -16.49 -2.13 16.56
CA TYR A 214 -16.78 -2.61 15.19
C TYR A 214 -15.65 -2.37 14.18
N LEU A 215 -14.53 -1.78 14.59
CA LEU A 215 -13.33 -1.70 13.76
C LEU A 215 -12.81 -3.10 13.37
N SER A 216 -12.75 -3.39 12.08
CA SER A 216 -12.35 -4.71 11.57
C SER A 216 -10.92 -5.07 11.96
N GLN A 217 -10.73 -6.32 12.41
CA GLN A 217 -9.40 -6.87 12.70
C GLN A 217 -8.49 -6.82 11.46
N GLU A 218 -9.02 -7.10 10.27
CA GLU A 218 -8.26 -7.06 9.01
C GLU A 218 -7.75 -5.64 8.71
N THR A 219 -8.55 -4.61 9.04
CA THR A 219 -8.14 -3.22 8.86
C THR A 219 -6.99 -2.85 9.82
N ILE A 220 -7.08 -3.28 11.08
CA ILE A 220 -6.01 -3.08 12.07
C ILE A 220 -4.73 -3.79 11.65
N GLU A 221 -4.83 -5.07 11.24
CA GLU A 221 -3.69 -5.85 10.74
C GLU A 221 -3.05 -5.17 9.54
N ARG A 222 -3.84 -4.69 8.57
CA ARG A 222 -3.34 -3.96 7.41
C ARG A 222 -2.60 -2.69 7.79
N TRP A 223 -3.14 -1.88 8.71
CA TRP A 223 -2.47 -0.68 9.20
C TRP A 223 -1.14 -1.01 9.86
N ILE A 224 -1.11 -2.00 10.77
CA ILE A 224 0.12 -2.45 11.44
C ILE A 224 1.15 -2.92 10.39
N ILE A 225 0.74 -3.79 9.47
CA ILE A 225 1.66 -4.38 8.49
C ILE A 225 2.21 -3.31 7.57
N TYR A 226 1.37 -2.48 6.94
CA TYR A 226 1.85 -1.51 5.95
C TYR A 226 2.73 -0.43 6.58
N THR A 227 2.34 0.11 7.73
CA THR A 227 3.13 1.15 8.42
C THR A 227 4.46 0.61 8.93
N MET A 228 4.50 -0.59 9.51
CA MET A 228 5.74 -1.17 10.04
C MET A 228 6.69 -1.62 8.94
N ILE A 229 6.15 -2.04 7.80
CA ILE A 229 6.97 -2.34 6.62
C ILE A 229 7.68 -1.08 6.14
N VAL A 230 7.02 0.09 6.11
CA VAL A 230 7.64 1.35 5.64
C VAL A 230 8.41 2.14 6.70
N CYS A 231 8.12 1.93 7.98
CA CYS A 231 8.80 2.56 9.12
C CYS A 231 9.57 1.52 9.97
N PRO A 232 10.58 0.83 9.42
CA PRO A 232 11.27 -0.23 10.16
C PRO A 232 12.07 0.27 11.37
N GLN A 233 12.29 1.58 11.51
CA GLN A 233 12.87 2.17 12.71
C GLN A 233 11.95 1.93 13.94
N GLN A 234 10.63 1.92 13.77
CA GLN A 234 9.67 1.66 14.84
C GLN A 234 9.81 0.24 15.42
N LEU A 235 10.16 -0.74 14.59
CA LEU A 235 10.39 -2.12 15.03
C LEU A 235 11.57 -2.26 16.00
N ILE A 236 12.45 -1.25 16.04
CA ILE A 236 13.64 -1.24 16.89
C ILE A 236 13.44 -0.34 18.09
N MET A 237 12.92 0.86 17.86
CA MET A 237 12.75 1.87 18.88
C MET A 237 11.57 1.56 19.81
N ASN A 238 10.61 0.76 19.33
CA ASN A 238 9.37 0.51 20.03
C ASN A 238 9.04 -0.97 20.11
N SER A 239 9.24 -1.56 21.29
CA SER A 239 8.97 -2.98 21.55
C SER A 239 7.49 -3.33 21.36
N LYS A 240 6.57 -2.39 21.62
CA LYS A 240 5.14 -2.59 21.45
C LYS A 240 4.76 -2.65 19.97
N CYS A 241 5.31 -1.76 19.13
CA CYS A 241 5.16 -1.85 17.68
C CYS A 241 5.68 -3.18 17.13
N MET A 242 6.84 -3.65 17.61
CA MET A 242 7.40 -4.94 17.23
C MET A 242 6.48 -6.11 17.60
N GLN A 243 5.93 -6.12 18.82
CA GLN A 243 4.98 -7.15 19.26
C GLN A 243 3.70 -7.17 18.42
N LEU A 244 3.15 -5.98 18.11
CA LEU A 244 1.98 -5.86 17.24
C LEU A 244 2.27 -6.38 15.83
N PHE A 245 3.44 -6.03 15.28
CA PHE A 245 3.87 -6.47 13.96
C PHE A 245 4.05 -7.99 13.89
N GLU A 246 4.73 -8.59 14.86
CA GLU A 246 4.89 -10.04 14.97
C GLU A 246 3.53 -10.75 15.07
N LYS A 247 2.63 -10.20 15.88
CA LYS A 247 1.29 -10.75 16.05
C LYS A 247 0.45 -10.67 14.78
N ALA A 248 0.52 -9.56 14.04
CA ALA A 248 -0.12 -9.41 12.74
C ALA A 248 0.46 -10.38 11.69
N LEU A 249 1.79 -10.50 11.61
CA LEU A 249 2.46 -11.47 10.72
C LEU A 249 2.14 -12.92 11.07
N SER A 250 1.89 -13.21 12.34
CA SER A 250 1.47 -14.54 12.80
C SER A 250 -0.01 -14.81 12.54
N SER A 251 -0.82 -13.77 12.28
CA SER A 251 -2.27 -13.87 12.04
C SER A 251 -2.60 -14.13 10.56
N SER A 252 -1.82 -13.56 9.65
CA SER A 252 -1.98 -13.74 8.21
C SER A 252 -0.64 -13.61 7.48
N PHE A 253 -0.48 -14.37 6.40
CA PHE A 253 0.63 -14.19 5.45
C PHE A 253 0.22 -13.45 4.17
N VAL A 254 -1.07 -13.10 4.04
CA VAL A 254 -1.68 -12.43 2.89
C VAL A 254 -2.46 -11.20 3.36
N HIS A 255 -2.21 -10.05 2.74
CA HIS A 255 -2.92 -8.80 3.05
C HIS A 255 -3.43 -8.16 1.77
N VAL A 256 -4.66 -7.64 1.79
CA VAL A 256 -5.31 -7.04 0.61
C VAL A 256 -4.74 -5.65 0.34
N LEU A 257 -4.15 -5.46 -0.85
CA LEU A 257 -3.80 -4.13 -1.37
C LEU A 257 -5.05 -3.42 -1.86
N TYR A 258 -5.79 -4.09 -2.75
CA TYR A 258 -7.08 -3.60 -3.25
C TYR A 258 -7.86 -4.75 -3.87
N ARG A 259 -9.07 -5.03 -3.37
CA ARG A 259 -9.92 -6.14 -3.83
C ARG A 259 -9.17 -7.49 -3.82
N ASP A 260 -8.90 -8.03 -4.99
CA ASP A 260 -8.23 -9.30 -5.28
C ASP A 260 -6.72 -9.14 -5.51
N GLU A 261 -6.20 -7.91 -5.54
CA GLU A 261 -4.76 -7.66 -5.51
C GLU A 261 -4.21 -7.87 -4.09
N LEU A 262 -3.38 -8.90 -3.94
CA LEU A 262 -2.87 -9.35 -2.67
C LEU A 262 -1.37 -9.04 -2.50
N LEU A 263 -0.97 -8.74 -1.26
CA LEU A 263 0.41 -8.68 -0.81
C LEU A 263 0.72 -9.95 -0.02
N LEU A 264 1.59 -10.81 -0.56
CA LEU A 264 2.18 -11.93 0.17
C LEU A 264 3.29 -11.38 1.06
N THR A 265 2.93 -10.94 2.27
CA THR A 265 3.78 -10.06 3.10
C THR A 265 5.15 -10.67 3.39
N HIS A 266 5.19 -11.94 3.81
CA HIS A 266 6.46 -12.61 4.13
C HIS A 266 7.36 -12.70 2.90
N GLN A 267 6.82 -13.14 1.77
CA GLN A 267 7.55 -13.23 0.52
C GLN A 267 8.03 -11.85 0.04
N TYR A 268 7.15 -10.85 0.09
CA TYR A 268 7.47 -9.49 -0.33
C TYR A 268 8.61 -8.90 0.51
N LEU A 269 8.58 -9.09 1.83
CA LEU A 269 9.66 -8.66 2.70
C LEU A 269 10.96 -9.42 2.45
N HIS A 270 10.92 -10.74 2.27
CA HIS A 270 12.10 -11.54 1.91
C HIS A 270 12.77 -11.04 0.63
N GLN A 271 11.99 -10.70 -0.40
CA GLN A 271 12.49 -10.18 -1.67
C GLN A 271 13.15 -8.80 -1.57
N ASN A 272 12.81 -8.03 -0.53
CA ASN A 272 13.32 -6.67 -0.32
C ASN A 272 14.19 -6.55 0.94
N LEU A 273 14.80 -7.65 1.42
CA LEU A 273 15.64 -7.61 2.61
C LEU A 273 16.90 -6.76 2.44
N ASP A 274 17.35 -6.58 1.20
CA ASP A 274 18.54 -5.82 0.83
C ASP A 274 18.48 -4.34 1.28
N ILE A 275 17.28 -3.79 1.49
CA ILE A 275 17.09 -2.43 2.01
C ILE A 275 17.54 -2.30 3.48
N TYR A 276 17.63 -3.40 4.22
CA TYR A 276 18.03 -3.41 5.63
C TYR A 276 19.53 -3.69 5.79
N LYS A 277 20.14 -3.14 6.85
CA LYS A 277 21.52 -3.49 7.24
C LYS A 277 21.64 -4.98 7.54
N SER A 278 22.78 -5.61 7.20
CA SER A 278 22.96 -7.09 7.23
C SER A 278 22.58 -7.77 8.56
N TYR A 279 22.95 -7.19 9.71
CA TYR A 279 22.57 -7.77 11.01
C TYR A 279 21.05 -7.76 11.26
N ARG A 280 20.32 -6.82 10.64
CA ARG A 280 18.85 -6.73 10.73
C ARG A 280 18.19 -7.71 9.78
N GLN A 281 18.80 -7.96 8.63
CA GLN A 281 18.31 -8.95 7.67
C GLN A 281 18.18 -10.32 8.34
N LEU A 282 19.17 -10.74 9.12
CA LEU A 282 19.13 -12.03 9.83
C LEU A 282 17.96 -12.10 10.82
N LYS A 283 17.84 -11.12 11.73
CA LYS A 283 16.76 -11.09 12.73
C LYS A 283 15.38 -11.03 12.09
N LEU A 284 15.23 -10.20 11.05
CA LEU A 284 13.96 -10.09 10.32
C LEU A 284 13.66 -11.38 9.56
N THR A 285 14.66 -12.03 8.97
CA THR A 285 14.50 -13.34 8.30
C THR A 285 14.02 -14.41 9.28
N GLU A 286 14.61 -14.48 10.47
CA GLU A 286 14.18 -15.41 11.53
C GLU A 286 12.72 -15.14 11.95
N LEU A 287 12.37 -13.88 12.19
CA LEU A 287 10.99 -13.47 12.51
C LEU A 287 10.01 -13.86 11.40
N LEU A 288 10.35 -13.57 10.13
CA LEU A 288 9.49 -13.88 9.00
C LEU A 288 9.28 -15.38 8.86
N ASN A 289 10.34 -16.20 8.99
CA ASN A 289 10.22 -17.65 8.92
C ASN A 289 9.34 -18.22 10.04
N ASP A 290 9.52 -17.74 11.27
CA ASP A 290 8.74 -18.22 12.42
C ASP A 290 7.27 -17.79 12.34
N THR A 291 7.02 -16.51 12.06
CA THR A 291 5.65 -15.99 11.93
C THR A 291 4.92 -16.57 10.72
N PHE A 292 5.61 -16.82 9.61
CA PHE A 292 5.05 -17.51 8.45
C PHE A 292 4.60 -18.92 8.81
N LYS A 293 5.45 -19.67 9.54
CA LYS A 293 5.11 -21.01 10.02
C LYS A 293 3.86 -20.98 10.90
N ARG A 294 3.78 -20.06 11.88
CA ARG A 294 2.59 -19.89 12.73
C ARG A 294 1.34 -19.53 11.91
N ALA A 295 1.47 -18.62 10.95
CA ALA A 295 0.36 -18.19 10.09
C ALA A 295 -0.19 -19.32 9.22
N ILE A 296 0.62 -20.30 8.80
CA ILE A 296 0.14 -21.43 7.99
C ILE A 296 -0.35 -22.62 8.83
N THR A 297 0.18 -22.84 10.04
CA THR A 297 -0.17 -24.02 10.85
C THR A 297 -1.23 -23.73 11.91
N GLU A 298 -1.15 -22.59 12.59
CA GLU A 298 -1.97 -22.31 13.78
C GLU A 298 -3.23 -21.50 13.41
N GLN A 299 -3.08 -20.51 12.52
CA GLN A 299 -4.19 -19.62 12.19
C GLN A 299 -5.37 -20.27 11.46
N PRO A 300 -5.19 -21.22 10.53
CA PRO A 300 -6.33 -21.90 9.92
C PRO A 300 -7.15 -22.69 10.95
N LEU A 301 -6.50 -23.23 11.99
CA LEU A 301 -7.17 -23.90 13.10
C LEU A 301 -7.92 -22.88 13.96
N TYR A 302 -7.26 -21.78 14.32
CA TYR A 302 -7.87 -20.70 15.09
C TYR A 302 -9.11 -20.09 14.41
N ARG A 303 -9.03 -19.79 13.10
CA ARG A 303 -10.15 -19.20 12.33
C ARG A 303 -11.29 -20.19 12.05
N ARG A 304 -11.04 -21.50 12.23
CA ARG A 304 -12.05 -22.54 12.05
C ARG A 304 -12.92 -22.73 13.30
N GLU A 305 -12.38 -22.48 14.49
CA GLU A 305 -13.08 -22.58 15.77
C GLU A 305 -14.08 -21.44 16.01
#